data_AF-A0A430E0K5-F1
#
_entry.id   AF-A0A430E0K5-F1
#
_cell.length_a   1.000
_cell.length_b   1.000
_cell.length_c   1.000
_cell.angle_alpha   90.00
_cell.angle_beta   90.00
_cell.angle_gamma   90.00
#
_symmetry.space_group_name_H-M   'P 1'
#
loop_
_entity.id
_entity.type
_entity.pdbx_description
1 polymer ?
#
loop_
_entity_poly.entity_id
_entity_poly.type
_entity_poly.pdbx_seq_one_letter_code
_entity_poly.pdbx_strand_id
1 'polypeptide(L)'
;MNLLANAWRVFRRDADLILRIAGPLIFLPALAVQLLCDPLPALPTERGDEAAMEQWINAVSAWGNSNAFFYVLADLIGMIGLATIALLLLSPDRLTVIGSLGAAVRRLWRFVLLNLLIAIPVGLGLWLFVFPGLYFQARLIAALPALAAAPELSAARAIGRSWRLTAKPAWAILGAVVSLFLAQWIIVRPLFPLDTWLRQPEHENPFLIAMVAILLTAATTIYNIAILMVGTVVYRRGVNSGM
;
A
#
# COMPACT_ATOMS: atom_id res chain seq x y z
N MET A 1 -7.64 -8.99 22.89
CA MET A 1 -8.52 -8.74 21.71
C MET A 1 -7.70 -8.90 20.44
N ASN A 2 -7.94 -9.93 19.62
CA ASN A 2 -7.03 -10.28 18.51
C ASN A 2 -7.42 -9.58 17.18
N LEU A 3 -6.86 -8.40 16.90
CA LEU A 3 -7.16 -7.60 15.69
C LEU A 3 -6.89 -8.38 14.38
N LEU A 4 -5.74 -9.04 14.30
CA LEU A 4 -5.34 -9.82 13.13
C LEU A 4 -6.29 -10.98 12.86
N ALA A 5 -6.73 -11.71 13.90
CA ALA A 5 -7.71 -12.78 13.72
C ALA A 5 -9.09 -12.27 13.24
N ASN A 6 -9.48 -11.04 13.59
CA ASN A 6 -10.71 -10.43 13.06
C ASN A 6 -10.53 -9.97 11.62
N ALA A 7 -9.38 -9.37 11.29
CA ALA A 7 -9.04 -8.99 9.92
C ALA A 7 -9.03 -10.22 9.00
N TRP A 8 -8.44 -11.33 9.48
CA TRP A 8 -8.44 -12.62 8.79
C TRP A 8 -9.85 -13.18 8.56
N ARG A 9 -10.77 -12.99 9.53
CA ARG A 9 -12.17 -13.39 9.36
C ARG A 9 -12.89 -12.56 8.30
N VAL A 10 -12.64 -11.25 8.24
CA VAL A 10 -13.19 -10.39 7.18
C VAL A 10 -12.66 -10.85 5.82
N PHE A 11 -11.34 -11.07 5.71
CA PHE A 11 -10.73 -11.56 4.49
C PHE A 11 -11.33 -12.91 4.07
N ARG A 12 -11.33 -13.93 4.94
CA ARG A 12 -11.84 -15.27 4.60
C ARG A 12 -13.29 -15.28 4.15
N ARG A 13 -14.12 -14.41 4.74
CA ARG A 13 -15.54 -14.32 4.38
C ARG A 13 -15.73 -13.86 2.93
N ASP A 14 -14.94 -12.88 2.51
CA ASP A 14 -15.10 -12.22 1.20
C ASP A 14 -13.89 -12.49 0.28
N ALA A 15 -13.14 -13.56 0.52
CA ALA A 15 -11.81 -13.80 -0.06
C ALA A 15 -11.85 -13.91 -1.58
N ASP A 16 -12.78 -14.71 -2.12
CA ASP A 16 -12.94 -14.88 -3.57
C ASP A 16 -13.14 -13.52 -4.27
N LEU A 17 -14.02 -12.68 -3.73
CA LEU A 17 -14.30 -11.36 -4.29
C LEU A 17 -13.11 -10.41 -4.13
N ILE A 18 -12.49 -10.35 -2.95
CA ILE A 18 -11.30 -9.53 -2.70
C ILE A 18 -10.17 -9.90 -3.67
N LEU A 19 -9.91 -11.20 -3.86
CA LEU A 19 -8.85 -11.68 -4.75
C LEU A 19 -9.16 -11.40 -6.23
N ARG A 20 -10.43 -11.51 -6.66
CA ARG A 20 -10.85 -11.15 -8.03
C ARG A 20 -10.68 -9.66 -8.34
N ILE A 21 -10.69 -8.79 -7.34
CA ILE A 21 -10.37 -7.36 -7.51
C ILE A 21 -8.87 -7.13 -7.39
N ALA A 22 -8.24 -7.68 -6.34
CA ALA A 22 -6.83 -7.43 -6.05
C ALA A 22 -5.90 -7.97 -7.13
N GLY A 23 -6.21 -9.11 -7.74
CA GLY A 23 -5.44 -9.68 -8.85
C GLY A 23 -5.25 -8.67 -10.00
N PRO A 24 -6.33 -8.29 -10.71
CA PRO A 24 -6.22 -7.39 -11.86
C PRO A 24 -5.93 -5.92 -11.51
N LEU A 25 -6.38 -5.41 -10.35
CA LEU A 25 -6.25 -3.99 -10.04
C LEU A 25 -5.08 -3.63 -9.12
N ILE A 26 -4.49 -4.58 -8.39
CA ILE A 26 -3.41 -4.29 -7.44
C ILE A 26 -2.14 -5.05 -7.85
N PHE A 27 -2.25 -6.37 -7.95
CA PHE A 27 -1.11 -7.24 -8.24
C PHE A 27 -0.60 -7.09 -9.67
N LEU A 28 -1.49 -7.22 -10.67
CA LEU A 28 -1.13 -7.21 -12.08
C LEU A 28 -0.44 -5.91 -12.54
N PRO A 29 -0.97 -4.69 -12.27
CA PRO A 29 -0.31 -3.47 -12.71
C PRO A 29 1.05 -3.27 -12.01
N ALA A 30 1.15 -3.62 -10.73
CA ALA A 30 2.42 -3.57 -10.01
C ALA A 30 3.44 -4.57 -10.60
N LEU A 31 3.01 -5.79 -10.92
CA LEU A 31 3.87 -6.79 -11.54
C LEU A 31 4.32 -6.36 -12.95
N ALA A 32 3.40 -5.79 -13.73
CA ALA A 32 3.70 -5.33 -15.08
C ALA A 32 4.84 -4.31 -15.06
N VAL A 33 4.79 -3.34 -14.16
CA VAL A 33 5.87 -2.35 -14.01
C VAL A 33 7.18 -3.00 -13.55
N GLN A 34 7.13 -3.97 -12.62
CA GLN A 34 8.35 -4.67 -12.16
C GLN A 34 9.04 -5.53 -13.25
N LEU A 35 8.29 -5.95 -14.27
CA LEU A 35 8.79 -6.76 -15.38
C LEU A 35 9.15 -5.93 -16.63
N LEU A 36 8.41 -4.87 -16.89
CA LEU A 36 8.48 -4.12 -18.15
C LEU A 36 9.21 -2.78 -18.03
N CYS A 37 9.35 -2.25 -16.81
CA CYS A 37 10.07 -1.00 -16.57
C CYS A 37 11.42 -1.27 -15.92
N ASP A 38 12.37 -0.39 -16.20
CA ASP A 38 13.67 -0.44 -15.53
C ASP A 38 13.51 -0.15 -14.04
N PRO A 39 14.30 -0.80 -13.17
CA PRO A 39 14.30 -0.46 -11.75
C PRO A 39 14.83 0.96 -11.53
N LEU A 40 14.30 1.63 -10.50
CA LEU A 40 14.80 2.94 -10.08
C LEU A 40 16.29 2.83 -9.70
N PRO A 41 17.17 3.72 -10.20
CA PRO A 41 18.58 3.72 -9.82
C PRO A 41 18.78 3.79 -8.30
N ALA A 42 19.56 2.86 -7.76
CA ALA A 42 19.85 2.81 -6.33
C ALA A 42 20.65 4.04 -5.90
N LEU A 43 20.34 4.55 -4.71
CA LEU A 43 21.11 5.64 -4.10
C LEU A 43 22.59 5.22 -3.97
N PRO A 44 23.55 6.11 -4.31
CA PRO A 44 24.97 5.83 -4.12
C PRO A 44 25.26 5.60 -2.63
N THR A 45 26.04 4.56 -2.35
CA THR A 45 26.40 4.16 -0.98
C THR A 45 27.58 4.96 -0.41
N GLU A 46 28.37 5.57 -1.29
CA GLU A 46 29.52 6.38 -0.91
C GLU A 46 29.07 7.76 -0.42
N ARG A 47 29.44 8.08 0.82
CA ARG A 47 29.05 9.33 1.47
C ARG A 47 30.01 10.44 1.08
N GLY A 48 29.47 11.57 0.63
CA GLY A 48 30.24 12.79 0.36
C GLY A 48 30.85 12.87 -1.03
N ASP A 49 30.55 11.92 -1.92
CA ASP A 49 30.91 12.04 -3.34
C ASP A 49 29.83 12.84 -4.09
N GLU A 50 30.11 14.13 -4.30
CA GLU A 50 29.24 15.03 -5.06
C GLU A 50 29.08 14.57 -6.52
N ALA A 51 30.13 14.03 -7.14
CA ALA A 51 30.09 13.59 -8.52
C ALA A 51 29.21 12.34 -8.68
N ALA A 52 29.30 11.37 -7.75
CA ALA A 52 28.40 10.22 -7.74
C ALA A 52 26.94 10.62 -7.51
N MET A 53 26.68 11.64 -6.68
CA MET A 53 25.34 12.18 -6.46
C MET A 53 24.78 12.84 -7.71
N GLU A 54 25.57 13.66 -8.42
CA GLU A 54 25.17 14.26 -9.70
C GLU A 54 24.86 13.19 -10.76
N GLN A 55 25.69 12.16 -10.86
CA GLN A 55 25.44 11.03 -11.77
C GLN A 55 24.14 10.30 -11.43
N TRP A 56 23.87 10.07 -10.15
CA TRP A 56 22.63 9.46 -9.71
C TRP A 56 21.41 10.35 -10.04
N ILE A 57 21.48 11.66 -9.82
CA ILE A 57 20.41 12.60 -10.19
C ILE A 57 20.13 12.54 -11.70
N ASN A 58 21.17 12.50 -12.53
CA ASN A 58 21.04 12.38 -13.98
C ASN A 58 20.41 11.04 -14.38
N ALA A 59 20.83 9.94 -13.76
CA ALA A 59 20.27 8.60 -14.01
C ALA A 59 18.79 8.52 -13.60
N VAL A 60 18.42 9.07 -12.44
CA VAL A 60 17.03 9.15 -11.97
C VAL A 60 16.18 10.01 -12.90
N SER A 61 16.72 11.12 -13.41
CA SER A 61 16.03 12.00 -14.36
C SER A 61 15.76 11.28 -15.69
N ALA A 62 16.76 10.55 -16.22
CA ALA A 62 16.61 9.74 -17.43
C ALA A 62 15.57 8.63 -17.23
N TRP A 63 15.68 7.89 -16.12
CA TRP A 63 14.70 6.87 -15.73
C TRP A 63 13.28 7.46 -15.60
N GLY A 64 13.16 8.65 -15.02
CA GLY A 64 11.89 9.32 -14.84
C GLY A 64 11.17 9.60 -16.16
N ASN A 65 11.92 10.03 -17.17
CA ASN A 65 11.37 10.33 -18.50
C ASN A 65 10.84 9.09 -19.23
N SER A 66 11.42 7.91 -19.00
CA SER A 66 11.01 6.67 -19.67
C SER A 66 10.01 5.83 -18.87
N ASN A 67 10.09 5.86 -17.53
CA ASN A 67 9.39 4.89 -16.68
C ASN A 67 8.36 5.51 -15.71
N ALA A 68 8.53 6.76 -15.26
CA ALA A 68 7.73 7.29 -14.14
C ALA A 68 6.22 7.28 -14.41
N PHE A 69 5.81 7.54 -15.66
CA PHE A 69 4.40 7.49 -16.06
C PHE A 69 3.76 6.14 -15.74
N PHE A 70 4.43 5.03 -16.06
CA PHE A 70 3.90 3.68 -15.84
C PHE A 70 3.82 3.33 -14.36
N TYR A 71 4.81 3.74 -13.56
CA TYR A 71 4.76 3.59 -12.09
C TYR A 71 3.59 4.35 -11.48
N VAL A 72 3.38 5.61 -11.88
CA VAL A 72 2.25 6.43 -11.39
C VAL A 72 0.92 5.81 -11.83
N LEU A 73 0.81 5.37 -13.08
CA LEU A 73 -0.40 4.71 -13.58
C LEU A 73 -0.71 3.43 -12.80
N ALA A 74 0.30 2.59 -12.54
CA ALA A 74 0.13 1.37 -11.75
C ALA A 74 -0.31 1.66 -10.31
N ASP A 75 0.26 2.68 -9.67
CA ASP A 75 -0.14 3.11 -8.32
C ASP A 75 -1.59 3.63 -8.30
N LEU A 76 -1.99 4.41 -9.29
CA LEU A 76 -3.37 4.89 -9.43
C LEU A 76 -4.37 3.74 -9.60
N ILE A 77 -4.04 2.73 -10.42
CA ILE A 77 -4.87 1.54 -10.59
C ILE A 77 -4.93 0.73 -9.28
N GLY A 78 -3.79 0.56 -8.60
CA GLY A 78 -3.69 -0.07 -7.27
C GLY A 78 -4.58 0.59 -6.24
N MET A 79 -4.56 1.92 -6.21
CA MET A 79 -5.43 2.73 -5.36
C MET A 79 -6.92 2.51 -5.69
N ILE A 80 -7.30 2.48 -6.98
CA ILE A 80 -8.68 2.16 -7.38
C ILE A 80 -9.06 0.77 -6.85
N GLY A 81 -8.17 -0.22 -6.93
CA GLY A 81 -8.38 -1.55 -6.38
C GLY A 81 -8.65 -1.54 -4.87
N LEU A 82 -7.79 -0.90 -4.08
CA LEU A 82 -7.96 -0.78 -2.64
C LEU A 82 -9.23 -0.01 -2.25
N ALA A 83 -9.53 1.08 -2.94
CA ALA A 83 -10.74 1.86 -2.73
C ALA A 83 -12.01 1.07 -3.08
N THR A 84 -11.99 0.29 -4.17
CA THR A 84 -13.09 -0.59 -4.58
C THR A 84 -13.37 -1.64 -3.51
N ILE A 85 -12.32 -2.29 -2.98
CA ILE A 85 -12.47 -3.25 -1.88
C ILE A 85 -13.05 -2.56 -0.64
N ALA A 86 -12.53 -1.38 -0.27
CA ALA A 86 -13.02 -0.63 0.88
C ALA A 86 -14.51 -0.24 0.72
N LEU A 87 -14.91 0.24 -0.45
CA LEU A 87 -16.28 0.62 -0.78
C LEU A 87 -17.22 -0.58 -0.74
N LEU A 88 -16.83 -1.71 -1.32
CA LEU A 88 -17.63 -2.92 -1.29
C LEU A 88 -17.86 -3.44 0.14
N LEU A 89 -16.85 -3.32 1.01
CA LEU A 89 -16.94 -3.80 2.39
C LEU A 89 -17.67 -2.84 3.34
N LEU A 90 -17.77 -1.55 3.01
CA LEU A 90 -18.17 -0.51 3.96
C LEU A 90 -19.19 0.51 3.44
N SER A 91 -19.52 0.50 2.16
CA SER A 91 -20.52 1.41 1.61
C SER A 91 -21.90 1.15 2.24
N PRO A 92 -22.61 2.20 2.69
CA PRO A 92 -23.97 2.08 3.21
C PRO A 92 -24.94 1.47 2.18
N ASP A 93 -24.72 1.78 0.90
CA ASP A 93 -25.60 1.42 -0.21
C ASP A 93 -25.42 -0.02 -0.70
N ARG A 94 -24.57 -0.81 -0.02
CA ARG A 94 -24.25 -2.22 -0.37
C ARG A 94 -23.95 -2.37 -1.87
N LEU A 95 -23.00 -1.59 -2.35
CA LEU A 95 -22.64 -1.53 -3.76
C LEU A 95 -22.23 -2.90 -4.31
N THR A 96 -22.59 -3.16 -5.57
CA THR A 96 -22.04 -4.27 -6.35
C THR A 96 -20.56 -4.02 -6.68
N VAL A 97 -19.87 -5.01 -7.25
CA VAL A 97 -18.47 -4.85 -7.70
C VAL A 97 -18.33 -3.70 -8.70
N ILE A 98 -19.19 -3.68 -9.73
CA ILE A 98 -19.19 -2.62 -10.75
C ILE A 98 -19.56 -1.26 -10.13
N GLY A 99 -20.54 -1.24 -9.22
CA GLY A 99 -20.92 -0.02 -8.51
C GLY A 99 -19.78 0.55 -7.66
N SER A 100 -19.04 -0.33 -6.97
CA SER A 100 -17.88 0.03 -6.16
C SER A 100 -16.73 0.54 -7.02
N LEU A 101 -16.47 -0.09 -8.17
CA LEU A 101 -15.44 0.34 -9.11
C LEU A 101 -15.76 1.71 -9.70
N GLY A 102 -16.99 1.90 -10.18
CA GLY A 102 -17.44 3.19 -10.70
C GLY A 102 -17.43 4.29 -9.63
N ALA A 103 -17.73 3.96 -8.38
CA ALA A 103 -17.60 4.90 -7.26
C ALA A 103 -16.14 5.22 -6.93
N ALA A 104 -15.24 4.23 -6.98
CA ALA A 104 -13.81 4.43 -6.77
C ALA A 104 -13.20 5.37 -7.83
N VAL A 105 -13.51 5.13 -9.11
CA VAL A 105 -13.05 5.97 -10.23
C VAL A 105 -13.62 7.39 -10.13
N ARG A 106 -14.92 7.56 -9.92
CA ARG A 106 -15.55 8.90 -9.78
C ARG A 106 -14.98 9.70 -8.61
N ARG A 107 -14.54 9.02 -7.55
CA ARG A 107 -13.99 9.64 -6.34
C ARG A 107 -12.46 9.53 -6.28
N LEU A 108 -11.79 9.18 -7.38
CA LEU A 108 -10.36 8.88 -7.42
C LEU A 108 -9.53 10.01 -6.78
N TRP A 109 -9.80 11.25 -7.17
CA TRP A 109 -9.09 12.42 -6.62
C TRP A 109 -9.14 12.49 -5.08
N ARG A 110 -10.27 12.12 -4.45
CA ARG A 110 -10.39 12.12 -2.98
C ARG A 110 -9.53 11.03 -2.36
N PHE A 111 -9.44 9.86 -2.99
CA PHE A 111 -8.57 8.78 -2.56
C PHE A 111 -7.10 9.18 -2.75
N VAL A 112 -6.73 9.77 -3.89
CA VAL A 112 -5.38 10.26 -4.19
C VAL A 112 -4.93 11.25 -3.13
N LEU A 113 -5.74 12.28 -2.86
CA LEU A 113 -5.46 13.24 -1.80
C LEU A 113 -5.30 12.59 -0.43
N LEU A 114 -6.15 11.61 -0.12
CA LEU A 114 -6.03 10.87 1.13
C LEU A 114 -4.70 10.12 1.23
N ASN A 115 -4.30 9.42 0.18
CA ASN A 115 -3.03 8.68 0.16
C ASN A 115 -1.84 9.62 0.28
N LEU A 116 -1.83 10.75 -0.44
CA LEU A 116 -0.76 11.76 -0.31
C LEU A 116 -0.66 12.29 1.12
N LEU A 117 -1.79 12.63 1.74
CA LEU A 117 -1.82 13.12 3.12
C LEU A 117 -1.38 12.05 4.15
N ILE A 118 -1.54 10.77 3.85
CA ILE A 118 -1.05 9.67 4.70
C ILE A 118 0.43 9.39 4.42
N ALA A 119 0.84 9.42 3.16
CA ALA A 119 2.19 9.08 2.71
C ALA A 119 3.24 10.05 3.27
N ILE A 120 2.92 11.34 3.41
CA ILE A 120 3.85 12.33 3.97
C ILE A 120 4.28 11.96 5.42
N PRO A 121 3.38 11.87 6.41
CA PRO A 121 3.78 11.55 7.78
C PRO A 121 4.29 10.13 7.94
N VAL A 122 3.74 9.15 7.21
CA VAL A 122 4.21 7.76 7.28
C VAL A 122 5.61 7.63 6.67
N GLY A 123 5.83 8.22 5.49
CA GLY A 123 7.12 8.22 4.78
C GLY A 123 8.20 8.96 5.55
N LEU A 124 7.93 10.19 6.01
CA LEU A 124 8.85 10.94 6.87
C LEU A 124 9.14 10.19 8.17
N GLY A 125 8.12 9.58 8.76
CA GLY A 125 8.27 8.72 9.93
C GLY A 125 9.24 7.59 9.64
N LEU A 126 8.96 6.74 8.64
CA LEU A 126 9.80 5.60 8.27
C LEU A 126 11.24 6.01 7.92
N TRP A 127 11.41 7.17 7.28
CA TRP A 127 12.72 7.69 6.90
C TRP A 127 13.55 8.17 8.09
N LEU A 128 12.95 8.91 9.03
CA LEU A 128 13.63 9.38 10.23
C LEU A 128 13.92 8.23 11.19
N PHE A 129 12.89 7.43 11.51
CA PHE A 129 12.99 6.21 12.30
C PHE A 129 11.82 5.27 11.95
N VAL A 130 12.10 3.99 11.72
CA VAL A 130 11.06 3.00 11.34
C VAL A 130 9.84 3.03 12.28
N PHE A 131 10.06 3.20 13.58
CA PHE A 131 8.98 3.14 14.58
C PHE A 131 7.94 4.28 14.48
N PRO A 132 8.31 5.58 14.44
CA PRO A 132 7.40 6.68 14.10
C PRO A 132 6.56 6.46 12.84
N GLY A 133 7.15 5.94 11.76
CA GLY A 133 6.41 5.67 10.53
C GLY A 133 5.29 4.64 10.72
N LEU A 134 5.61 3.54 11.41
CA LEU A 134 4.63 2.51 11.75
C LEU A 134 3.57 3.02 12.74
N TYR A 135 3.94 3.93 13.65
CA TYR A 135 2.99 4.61 14.53
C TYR A 135 2.00 5.45 13.74
N PHE A 136 2.47 6.33 12.83
CA PHE A 136 1.58 7.11 11.97
C PHE A 136 0.69 6.22 11.12
N GLN A 137 1.22 5.14 10.55
CA GLN A 137 0.45 4.19 9.77
C GLN A 137 -0.66 3.54 10.62
N ALA A 138 -0.36 3.15 11.86
CA ALA A 138 -1.34 2.62 12.80
C ALA A 138 -2.44 3.65 13.14
N ARG A 139 -2.08 4.93 13.32
CA ARG A 139 -3.04 6.01 13.60
C ARG A 139 -3.94 6.34 12.41
N LEU A 140 -3.44 6.16 11.19
CA LEU A 140 -4.11 6.50 9.94
C LEU A 140 -4.77 5.29 9.25
N ILE A 141 -4.66 4.09 9.84
CA ILE A 141 -5.12 2.83 9.23
C ILE A 141 -6.62 2.81 8.88
N ALA A 142 -7.44 3.57 9.61
CA ALA A 142 -8.88 3.62 9.41
C ALA A 142 -9.33 4.74 8.47
N ALA A 143 -8.41 5.54 7.92
CA ALA A 143 -8.75 6.72 7.12
C ALA A 143 -9.38 6.34 5.76
N LEU A 144 -8.80 5.35 5.05
CA LEU A 144 -9.37 4.83 3.81
C LEU A 144 -10.74 4.16 4.03
N PRO A 145 -10.90 3.26 5.02
CA PRO A 145 -12.21 2.76 5.45
C PRO A 145 -13.24 3.85 5.77
N ALA A 146 -12.84 4.89 6.50
CA ALA A 146 -13.72 6.00 6.85
C ALA A 146 -14.17 6.79 5.62
N LEU A 147 -13.26 7.07 4.69
CA LEU A 147 -13.59 7.76 3.44
C LEU A 147 -14.51 6.90 2.55
N ALA A 148 -14.27 5.59 2.49
CA ALA A 148 -15.12 4.68 1.73
C ALA A 148 -16.56 4.62 2.30
N ALA A 149 -16.69 4.54 3.62
CA ALA A 149 -17.97 4.40 4.30
C ALA A 149 -18.84 5.67 4.32
N ALA A 150 -18.24 6.86 4.19
CA ALA A 150 -18.96 8.13 4.24
C ALA A 150 -18.60 9.00 3.02
N PRO A 151 -19.44 8.99 1.97
CA PRO A 151 -19.17 9.69 0.70
C PRO A 151 -18.90 11.19 0.85
N GLU A 152 -19.55 11.84 1.81
CA GLU A 152 -19.47 13.27 2.09
C GLU A 152 -18.17 13.71 2.81
N LEU A 153 -17.37 12.76 3.32
CA LEU A 153 -16.11 13.09 3.98
C LEU A 153 -15.08 13.57 2.97
N SER A 154 -14.39 14.66 3.32
CA SER A 154 -13.15 15.04 2.67
C SER A 154 -11.99 14.18 3.17
N ALA A 155 -10.91 14.11 2.39
CA ALA A 155 -9.69 13.37 2.76
C ALA A 155 -9.12 13.81 4.12
N ALA A 156 -9.04 15.12 4.37
CA ALA A 156 -8.58 15.68 5.64
C ALA A 156 -9.47 15.27 6.83
N ARG A 157 -10.80 15.30 6.65
CA ARG A 157 -11.74 14.85 7.70
C ARG A 157 -11.64 13.35 7.95
N ALA A 158 -11.37 12.54 6.91
CA ALA A 158 -11.15 11.10 7.06
C ALA A 158 -9.89 10.79 7.90
N ILE A 159 -8.82 11.58 7.77
CA ILE A 159 -7.63 11.49 8.62
C ILE A 159 -7.95 11.83 10.07
N GLY A 160 -8.61 12.97 10.31
CA GLY A 160 -9.03 13.35 11.66
C GLY A 160 -9.92 12.30 12.32
N ARG A 161 -10.81 11.68 11.53
CA ARG A 161 -11.65 10.56 11.99
C ARG A 161 -10.82 9.33 12.32
N SER A 162 -9.88 8.92 11.47
CA SER A 162 -8.97 7.81 11.79
C SER A 162 -8.19 8.05 13.07
N TRP A 163 -7.66 9.27 13.25
CA TRP A 163 -6.90 9.65 14.44
C TRP A 163 -7.72 9.50 15.73
N ARG A 164 -8.98 9.91 15.71
CA ARG A 164 -9.91 9.74 16.84
C ARG A 164 -10.24 8.27 17.09
N LEU A 165 -10.62 7.53 16.05
CA LEU A 165 -11.01 6.10 16.16
C LEU A 165 -9.87 5.23 16.70
N THR A 166 -8.62 5.60 16.41
CA THR A 166 -7.45 4.84 16.81
C THR A 166 -6.85 5.29 18.15
N ALA A 167 -7.38 6.34 18.80
CA ALA A 167 -6.75 6.97 19.97
C ALA A 167 -6.63 6.02 21.18
N LYS A 168 -7.73 5.34 21.52
CA LYS A 168 -7.75 4.38 22.62
C LYS A 168 -7.01 3.07 22.29
N PRO A 169 -7.23 2.42 21.12
CA PRO A 169 -6.56 1.16 20.81
C PRO A 169 -5.18 1.31 20.12
N ALA A 170 -4.54 2.49 20.16
CA ALA A 170 -3.37 2.80 19.34
C ALA A 170 -2.26 1.74 19.40
N TRP A 171 -1.90 1.28 20.60
CA TRP A 171 -0.85 0.27 20.81
C TRP A 171 -1.21 -1.11 20.25
N ALA A 172 -2.48 -1.52 20.38
CA ALA A 172 -2.93 -2.79 19.82
C ALA A 172 -2.91 -2.76 18.28
N ILE A 173 -3.27 -1.62 17.69
CA ILE A 173 -3.21 -1.42 16.24
C ILE A 173 -1.75 -1.37 15.79
N LEU A 174 -0.89 -0.66 16.51
CA LEU A 174 0.54 -0.62 16.23
C LEU A 174 1.14 -2.03 16.24
N GLY A 175 0.84 -2.84 17.26
CA GLY A 175 1.29 -4.23 17.31
C GLY A 175 0.88 -5.02 16.06
N ALA A 176 -0.37 -4.87 15.61
CA ALA A 176 -0.83 -5.50 14.38
C ALA A 176 -0.10 -5.01 13.12
N VAL A 177 0.12 -3.69 13.00
CA VAL A 177 0.87 -3.09 11.86
C VAL A 177 2.33 -3.55 11.87
N VAL A 178 2.99 -3.57 13.03
CA VAL A 178 4.36 -4.07 13.19
C VAL A 178 4.44 -5.53 12.82
N SER A 179 3.50 -6.38 13.27
CA SER A 179 3.49 -7.80 12.89
C SER A 179 3.37 -8.00 11.38
N LEU A 180 2.48 -7.25 10.71
CA LEU A 180 2.33 -7.31 9.25
C LEU A 180 3.57 -6.79 8.53
N PHE A 181 4.16 -5.71 9.02
CA PHE A 181 5.39 -5.14 8.48
C PHE A 181 6.55 -6.13 8.59
N LEU A 182 6.76 -6.76 9.75
CA LEU A 182 7.80 -7.76 9.95
C LEU A 182 7.57 -9.00 9.08
N ALA A 183 6.32 -9.45 8.94
CA ALA A 183 5.98 -10.58 8.06
C ALA A 183 6.34 -10.28 6.60
N GLN A 184 5.98 -9.08 6.10
CA GLN A 184 6.40 -8.64 4.76
C GLN A 184 7.93 -8.55 4.66
N TRP A 185 8.57 -7.95 5.66
CA TRP A 185 10.01 -7.71 5.66
C TRP A 185 10.81 -9.01 5.61
N ILE A 186 10.41 -10.05 6.34
CA ILE A 186 11.05 -11.38 6.30
C ILE A 186 10.99 -11.99 4.90
N ILE A 187 9.88 -11.82 4.18
CA ILE A 187 9.71 -12.34 2.82
C ILE A 187 10.57 -11.55 1.83
N VAL A 188 10.50 -10.23 1.92
CA VAL A 188 11.07 -9.31 0.93
C VAL A 188 12.58 -9.13 1.09
N ARG A 189 13.11 -9.23 2.32
CA ARG A 189 14.52 -9.01 2.64
C ARG A 189 15.50 -9.85 1.82
N PRO A 190 15.32 -11.18 1.65
CA PRO A 190 16.22 -11.97 0.80
C PRO A 190 15.96 -11.76 -0.70
N LEU A 191 14.75 -11.36 -1.09
CA LEU A 191 14.36 -11.24 -2.50
C LEU A 191 14.95 -9.99 -3.18
N PHE A 192 15.05 -8.87 -2.48
CA PHE A 192 15.65 -7.64 -3.03
C PHE A 192 17.09 -7.81 -3.54
N PRO A 193 18.06 -8.30 -2.72
CA PRO A 193 19.43 -8.48 -3.20
C PRO A 193 19.52 -9.57 -4.28
N LEU A 194 18.64 -10.57 -4.23
CA LEU A 194 18.54 -11.59 -5.27
C LEU A 194 18.08 -10.99 -6.61
N ASP A 195 17.08 -10.10 -6.59
CA ASP A 195 16.63 -9.37 -7.79
C ASP A 195 17.76 -8.50 -8.36
N THR A 196 18.47 -7.74 -7.51
CA THR A 196 19.60 -6.93 -7.94
C THR A 196 20.72 -7.78 -8.56
N TRP A 197 21.02 -8.93 -7.96
CA TRP A 197 22.05 -9.85 -8.46
C TRP A 197 21.66 -10.50 -9.80
N LEU A 198 20.40 -10.95 -9.94
CA LEU A 198 19.89 -11.55 -11.19
C LEU A 198 19.82 -10.57 -12.36
N ARG A 199 19.77 -9.27 -12.09
CA ARG A 199 19.73 -8.21 -13.13
C ARG A 199 21.11 -7.78 -13.61
N GLN A 200 22.18 -8.40 -13.09
CA GLN A 200 23.53 -8.18 -13.61
C GLN A 200 23.71 -8.96 -14.92
N PRO A 201 24.42 -8.42 -15.93
CA PRO A 201 24.58 -9.05 -17.24
C PRO A 201 25.11 -10.49 -17.20
N GLU A 202 25.90 -10.82 -16.17
CA GLU A 202 26.53 -12.14 -15.99
C GLU A 202 25.57 -13.21 -15.43
N HIS A 203 24.43 -12.81 -14.88
CA HIS A 203 23.52 -13.67 -14.10
C HIS A 203 22.07 -13.60 -14.59
N GLU A 204 21.85 -12.96 -15.75
CA GLU A 204 20.53 -12.71 -16.29
C GLU A 204 19.80 -14.02 -16.61
N ASN A 205 18.70 -14.25 -15.90
CA ASN A 205 17.78 -15.34 -16.16
C ASN A 205 16.35 -14.80 -16.12
N PRO A 206 15.69 -14.63 -17.30
CA PRO A 206 14.36 -14.04 -17.38
C PRO A 206 13.30 -14.77 -16.54
N PHE A 207 13.40 -16.10 -16.42
CA PHE A 207 12.47 -16.90 -15.63
C PHE A 207 12.64 -16.64 -14.12
N LEU A 208 13.89 -16.58 -13.62
CA LEU A 208 14.15 -16.30 -12.22
C LEU A 208 13.79 -14.86 -11.84
N ILE A 209 14.09 -13.90 -12.72
CA ILE A 209 13.69 -12.50 -12.54
C ILE A 209 12.16 -12.40 -12.41
N ALA A 210 11.43 -13.07 -13.31
CA ALA A 210 9.97 -13.08 -13.26
C ALA A 210 9.44 -13.71 -11.96
N MET A 211 10.02 -14.82 -11.51
CA MET A 211 9.64 -15.47 -10.26
C MET A 211 9.87 -14.56 -9.05
N VAL A 212 11.03 -13.90 -8.97
CA VAL A 212 11.35 -12.97 -7.87
C VAL A 212 10.43 -11.75 -7.90
N ALA A 213 10.17 -11.19 -9.08
CA ALA A 213 9.22 -10.08 -9.24
C ALA A 213 7.79 -10.45 -8.80
N ILE A 214 7.33 -11.66 -9.13
CA ILE A 214 6.04 -12.20 -8.67
C ILE A 214 6.01 -12.27 -7.14
N LEU A 215 7.05 -12.81 -6.51
CA LEU A 215 7.11 -12.97 -5.05
C LEU A 215 7.14 -11.61 -4.33
N LEU A 216 7.95 -10.66 -4.81
CA LEU A 216 8.00 -9.30 -4.29
C LEU A 216 6.64 -8.62 -4.40
N THR A 217 6.02 -8.67 -5.58
CA THR A 217 4.72 -8.03 -5.84
C THR A 217 3.60 -8.69 -5.02
N ALA A 218 3.64 -10.01 -4.86
CA ALA A 218 2.69 -10.75 -4.05
C ALA A 218 2.79 -10.34 -2.57
N ALA A 219 4.02 -10.23 -2.03
CA ALA A 219 4.24 -9.82 -0.64
C ALA A 219 3.66 -8.43 -0.36
N THR A 220 3.92 -7.45 -1.24
CA THR A 220 3.37 -6.09 -1.13
C THR A 220 1.84 -6.08 -1.27
N THR A 221 1.29 -6.84 -2.21
CA THR A 221 -0.17 -6.92 -2.40
C THR A 221 -0.86 -7.50 -1.17
N ILE A 222 -0.32 -8.60 -0.62
CA ILE A 222 -0.84 -9.25 0.59
C ILE A 222 -0.81 -8.27 1.76
N TYR A 223 0.29 -7.54 1.94
CA TYR A 223 0.43 -6.54 2.99
C TYR A 223 -0.61 -5.42 2.86
N ASN A 224 -0.79 -4.86 1.66
CA ASN A 224 -1.78 -3.79 1.42
C ASN A 224 -3.21 -4.24 1.73
N ILE A 225 -3.58 -5.46 1.31
CA ILE A 225 -4.88 -6.05 1.64
C ILE A 225 -5.00 -6.26 3.15
N ALA A 226 -3.97 -6.80 3.81
CA ALA A 226 -3.99 -7.07 5.25
C ALA A 226 -4.16 -5.77 6.06
N ILE A 227 -3.44 -4.71 5.70
CA ILE A 227 -3.58 -3.37 6.30
C ILE A 227 -5.00 -2.84 6.10
N LEU A 228 -5.57 -2.97 4.91
CA LEU A 228 -6.95 -2.57 4.64
C LEU A 228 -7.96 -3.36 5.49
N MET A 229 -7.76 -4.67 5.67
CA MET A 229 -8.63 -5.50 6.52
C MET A 229 -8.55 -5.07 7.99
N VAL A 230 -7.35 -4.81 8.50
CA VAL A 230 -7.19 -4.29 9.88
C VAL A 230 -7.87 -2.93 10.01
N GLY A 231 -7.66 -2.02 9.06
CA GLY A 231 -8.33 -0.71 9.02
C GLY A 231 -9.85 -0.83 9.01
N THR A 232 -10.39 -1.76 8.23
CA THR A 232 -11.83 -2.06 8.14
C THR A 232 -12.39 -2.52 9.50
N VAL A 233 -11.68 -3.42 10.18
CA VAL A 233 -12.07 -3.89 11.52
C VAL A 233 -12.03 -2.76 12.55
N VAL A 234 -10.97 -1.95 12.54
CA VAL A 234 -10.82 -0.79 13.42
C VAL A 234 -11.96 0.20 13.20
N TYR A 235 -12.27 0.51 11.94
CA TYR A 235 -13.37 1.41 11.59
C TYR A 235 -14.72 0.89 12.08
N ARG A 236 -15.08 -0.36 11.75
CA ARG A 236 -16.36 -0.97 12.17
C ARG A 236 -16.53 -0.95 13.70
N ARG A 237 -15.44 -1.23 14.44
CA ARG A 237 -15.47 -1.20 15.90
C ARG A 237 -15.65 0.21 16.46
N GLY A 238 -14.90 1.18 15.95
CA GLY A 238 -14.99 2.54 16.45
C GLY A 238 -16.38 3.13 16.25
N VAL A 239 -17.01 2.86 15.11
CA VAL A 239 -18.41 3.23 14.86
C VAL A 239 -19.38 2.56 15.84
N ASN A 240 -19.25 1.24 16.05
CA ASN A 240 -20.12 0.50 16.98
C ASN A 240 -19.98 0.93 18.45
N SER A 241 -18.82 1.49 18.83
CA SER A 241 -18.57 2.00 20.18
C SER A 241 -18.93 3.49 20.34
N GLY A 242 -19.55 4.12 19.35
CA GLY A 242 -19.94 5.53 19.39
C GLY A 242 -18.77 6.52 19.41
N MET A 243 -17.59 6.12 18.91
CA MET A 243 -16.36 6.93 18.93
C MET A 243 -16.15 7.76 17.66
#